data_AF-C6J781-F1
#
_entry.id   AF-C6J781-F1
#
_cell.length_a   1.000
_cell.length_b   1.000
_cell.length_c   1.000
_cell.angle_alpha   90.00
_cell.angle_beta   90.00
_cell.angle_gamma   90.00
#
_symmetry.space_group_name_H-M   'P 1'
#
loop_
_entity.id
_entity.type
_entity.pdbx_description
1 polymer ?
#
loop_
_entity_poly.entity_id
_entity_poly.type
_entity_poly.pdbx_seq_one_letter_code
_entity_poly.pdbx_strand_id
1 'polypeptide(L)'
;MKSSPETKNVRKARTDFIFVRGMRMMFQHVFAEMNEMLDEITRKYPLAGHAQKQELAKKWSLLQHMSDGIIEEWLSFEEKMGYLRHAFRSLESRETPDLPELDDPAFVKGQGYYKLLMFPQASAQFEQVVKQFTDSVLARTYLGMCHLHLEQFDKAAKHFWIVLEKAANKRLRSIIYNALGCIEAHKGVFAKAKEYFKLAHHSDPSLPEPLANLEACANSTGKLHYGPELTSLL
;
A
#
# COMPACT_ATOMS: atom_id res chain seq x y z
N MET A 1 48.34 -8.67 -5.56
CA MET A 1 47.12 -9.07 -6.31
C MET A 1 45.91 -8.40 -5.68
N LYS A 2 45.37 -7.34 -6.31
CA LYS A 2 44.14 -6.67 -5.86
C LYS A 2 42.94 -7.44 -6.41
N SER A 3 42.03 -7.88 -5.54
CA SER A 3 40.80 -8.59 -5.95
C SER A 3 39.84 -7.64 -6.67
N SER A 4 39.29 -8.11 -7.79
CA SER A 4 38.34 -7.38 -8.65
C SER A 4 37.03 -7.03 -7.91
N PRO A 5 36.44 -5.84 -8.11
CA PRO A 5 35.20 -5.39 -7.45
C PRO A 5 34.03 -6.38 -7.55
N GLU A 6 33.90 -7.11 -8.67
CA GLU A 6 32.82 -8.09 -8.89
C GLU A 6 32.90 -9.27 -7.93
N THR A 7 34.11 -9.72 -7.59
CA THR A 7 34.31 -10.85 -6.66
C THR A 7 33.99 -10.49 -5.20
N LYS A 8 34.03 -9.19 -4.85
CA LYS A 8 33.65 -8.69 -3.52
C LYS A 8 32.13 -8.58 -3.38
N ASN A 9 31.42 -8.13 -4.42
CA ASN A 9 29.96 -8.00 -4.41
C ASN A 9 29.23 -9.35 -4.32
N VAL A 10 29.69 -10.37 -5.06
CA VAL A 10 29.08 -11.72 -5.01
C VAL A 10 29.31 -12.40 -3.65
N ARG A 11 30.48 -12.19 -3.04
CA ARG A 11 30.76 -12.72 -1.68
C ARG A 11 29.92 -12.01 -0.62
N LYS A 12 29.78 -10.69 -0.69
CA LYS A 12 28.94 -9.90 0.23
C LYS A 12 27.46 -10.31 0.15
N ALA A 13 26.89 -10.40 -1.05
CA ALA A 13 25.50 -10.83 -1.25
C ALA A 13 25.23 -12.26 -0.73
N ARG A 14 26.20 -13.17 -0.86
CA ARG A 14 26.09 -14.54 -0.35
C ARG A 14 26.17 -14.59 1.18
N THR A 15 26.99 -13.73 1.79
CA THR A 15 27.08 -13.60 3.26
C THR A 15 25.81 -12.97 3.85
N ASP A 16 25.27 -11.94 3.21
CA ASP A 16 24.03 -11.27 3.61
C ASP A 16 22.82 -12.24 3.54
N PHE A 17 22.74 -13.08 2.51
CA PHE A 17 21.68 -14.08 2.37
C PHE A 17 21.73 -15.18 3.45
N ILE A 18 22.92 -15.67 3.79
CA ILE A 18 23.10 -16.68 4.85
C ILE A 18 22.75 -16.08 6.21
N PHE A 19 23.14 -14.82 6.46
CA PHE A 19 22.85 -14.11 7.70
C PHE A 19 21.34 -13.90 7.89
N VAL A 20 20.63 -13.38 6.88
CA VAL A 20 19.17 -13.18 6.93
C VAL A 20 18.42 -14.50 7.11
N ARG A 21 18.86 -15.56 6.42
CA ARG A 21 18.26 -16.90 6.57
C ARG A 21 18.51 -17.47 7.98
N GLY A 22 19.69 -17.25 8.54
CA GLY A 22 20.02 -17.65 9.91
C GLY A 22 19.16 -16.93 10.95
N MET A 23 19.02 -15.61 10.84
CA MET A 23 18.16 -14.82 11.72
C MET A 23 16.70 -15.26 11.64
N ARG A 24 16.18 -15.49 10.42
CA ARG A 24 14.80 -15.96 10.22
C ARG A 24 14.55 -17.29 10.94
N MET A 25 15.48 -18.24 10.82
CA MET A 25 15.34 -19.55 11.49
C MET A 25 15.42 -19.42 13.02
N MET A 26 16.27 -18.53 13.53
CA MET A 26 16.36 -18.27 14.97
C MET A 26 15.04 -17.73 15.53
N PHE A 27 14.44 -16.71 14.90
CA PHE A 27 13.14 -16.17 15.34
C PHE A 27 12.03 -17.22 15.22
N GLN A 28 12.00 -17.98 14.13
CA GLN A 28 11.00 -19.04 13.96
C GLN A 28 11.06 -20.07 15.08
N HIS A 29 12.26 -20.45 15.53
CA HIS A 29 12.42 -21.38 16.64
C HIS A 29 11.94 -20.76 17.97
N VAL A 30 12.36 -19.54 18.29
CA VAL A 30 11.94 -18.85 19.52
C VAL A 30 10.42 -18.71 19.60
N PHE A 31 9.77 -18.27 18.51
CA PHE A 31 8.31 -18.16 18.49
C PHE A 31 7.61 -19.52 18.52
N ALA A 32 8.18 -20.58 17.94
CA ALA A 32 7.61 -21.92 18.05
C ALA A 32 7.58 -22.40 19.50
N GLU A 33 8.69 -22.26 20.24
CA GLU A 33 8.78 -22.63 21.66
C GLU A 33 7.81 -21.82 22.54
N MET A 34 7.71 -20.50 22.29
CA MET A 34 6.79 -19.63 23.02
C MET A 34 5.33 -20.05 22.80
N ASN A 35 4.96 -20.38 21.56
CA ASN A 35 3.60 -20.84 21.24
C ASN A 35 3.31 -22.22 21.85
N GLU A 36 4.26 -23.16 21.84
CA GLU A 36 4.08 -24.46 22.47
C GLU A 36 3.85 -24.33 23.99
N MET A 37 4.61 -23.46 24.66
CA MET A 37 4.42 -23.19 26.09
C MET A 37 3.06 -22.52 26.36
N LEU A 38 2.62 -21.62 25.48
CA LEU A 38 1.32 -20.97 25.58
C LEU A 38 0.16 -21.95 25.38
N ASP A 39 0.28 -22.86 24.41
CA ASP A 39 -0.69 -23.93 24.17
C ASP A 39 -0.78 -24.89 25.35
N GLU A 40 0.36 -25.23 25.97
CA GLU A 40 0.41 -26.04 27.18
C GLU A 40 -0.36 -25.39 28.33
N ILE A 41 -0.15 -24.09 28.56
CA ILE A 41 -0.87 -23.32 29.60
C ILE A 41 -2.36 -23.31 29.30
N THR A 42 -2.74 -22.97 28.08
CA THR A 42 -4.14 -22.88 27.64
C THR A 42 -4.89 -24.20 27.86
N ARG A 43 -4.24 -25.34 27.54
CA ARG A 43 -4.85 -26.67 27.69
C ARG A 43 -4.92 -27.14 29.15
N LYS A 44 -3.86 -26.92 29.94
CA LYS A 44 -3.73 -27.52 31.27
C LYS A 44 -4.31 -26.66 32.40
N TYR A 45 -4.30 -25.34 32.27
CA TYR A 45 -4.71 -24.42 33.34
C TYR A 45 -6.16 -24.60 33.83
N PRO A 46 -7.18 -24.84 32.96
CA PRO A 46 -8.55 -25.04 33.41
C PRO A 46 -8.75 -26.29 34.28
N LEU A 47 -7.94 -27.32 34.06
CA LEU A 47 -8.04 -28.64 34.72
C LEU A 47 -7.06 -28.80 35.90
N ALA A 48 -6.19 -27.81 36.12
CA ALA A 48 -5.09 -27.90 37.08
C ALA A 48 -5.51 -27.67 38.54
N GLY A 49 -4.94 -28.46 39.45
CA GLY A 49 -4.99 -28.20 40.89
C GLY A 49 -4.11 -27.02 41.31
N HIS A 50 -4.18 -26.61 42.58
CA HIS A 50 -3.52 -25.38 43.08
C HIS A 50 -2.00 -25.33 42.81
N ALA A 51 -1.27 -26.40 43.14
CA ALA A 51 0.18 -26.46 42.92
C ALA A 51 0.55 -26.40 41.42
N GLN A 52 -0.22 -27.05 40.56
CA GLN A 52 0.01 -27.05 39.12
C GLN A 52 -0.33 -25.69 38.49
N LYS A 53 -1.36 -24.99 39.00
CA LYS A 53 -1.68 -23.61 38.59
C LYS A 53 -0.55 -22.64 38.91
N GLN A 54 0.10 -22.77 40.07
CA GLN A 54 1.26 -21.95 40.41
C GLN A 54 2.42 -22.14 39.42
N GLU A 55 2.67 -23.38 38.97
CA GLU A 55 3.73 -23.66 38.00
C GLU A 55 3.39 -23.13 36.60
N LEU A 56 2.14 -23.27 36.16
CA LEU A 56 1.66 -22.67 34.90
C LEU A 56 1.70 -21.14 34.93
N ALA A 57 1.43 -20.53 36.08
CA ALA A 57 1.53 -19.07 36.25
C ALA A 57 2.98 -18.56 36.11
N LYS A 58 3.98 -19.33 36.58
CA LYS A 58 5.40 -19.02 36.33
C LYS A 58 5.75 -19.11 34.85
N LYS A 59 5.28 -20.14 34.14
CA LYS A 59 5.46 -20.27 32.68
C LYS A 59 4.84 -19.09 31.93
N TRP A 60 3.64 -18.66 32.33
CA TRP A 60 3.00 -17.46 31.79
C TRP A 60 3.83 -16.20 32.03
N SER A 61 4.31 -16.00 33.26
CA SER A 61 5.18 -14.85 33.59
C SER A 61 6.48 -14.86 32.77
N LEU A 62 7.04 -16.03 32.48
CA LEU A 62 8.22 -16.17 31.62
C LEU A 62 7.91 -15.75 30.18
N LEU A 63 6.77 -16.19 29.63
CA LEU A 63 6.33 -15.79 28.29
C LEU A 63 6.13 -14.28 28.18
N GLN A 64 5.54 -13.65 29.20
CA GLN A 64 5.38 -12.20 29.24
C GLN A 64 6.73 -11.50 29.21
N HIS A 65 7.66 -11.89 30.09
CA HIS A 65 9.00 -11.30 30.12
C HIS A 65 9.77 -11.50 28.79
N MET A 66 9.64 -12.66 28.15
CA MET A 66 10.24 -12.92 26.85
C MET A 66 9.63 -12.03 25.76
N SER A 67 8.31 -11.86 25.75
CA SER A 67 7.61 -10.97 24.82
C SER A 67 8.03 -9.53 24.99
N ASP A 68 8.11 -9.03 26.23
CA ASP A 68 8.50 -7.66 26.55
C ASP A 68 9.91 -7.36 26.04
N GLY A 69 10.87 -8.25 26.30
CA GLY A 69 12.25 -8.10 25.82
C GLY A 69 12.37 -8.10 24.29
N ILE A 70 11.59 -8.93 23.58
CA ILE A 70 11.56 -8.92 22.10
C ILE A 70 11.03 -7.59 21.57
N ILE A 71 9.99 -7.05 22.21
CA ILE A 71 9.40 -5.76 21.82
C ILE A 71 10.40 -4.62 22.05
N GLU A 72 11.11 -4.60 23.18
CA GLU A 72 12.13 -3.58 23.48
C GLU A 72 13.27 -3.60 22.45
N GLU A 73 13.81 -4.78 22.13
CA GLU A 73 14.87 -4.90 21.12
C GLU A 73 14.37 -4.52 19.73
N TRP A 74 13.12 -4.87 19.38
CA TRP A 74 12.51 -4.46 18.12
C TRP A 74 12.35 -2.94 18.03
N LEU A 75 11.86 -2.30 19.10
CA LEU A 75 11.70 -0.84 19.17
C LEU A 75 13.05 -0.13 19.05
N SER A 76 14.08 -0.59 19.77
CA SER A 76 15.46 -0.05 19.71
C SER A 76 16.04 -0.16 18.29
N PHE A 77 15.78 -1.28 17.62
CA PHE A 77 16.18 -1.48 16.23
C PHE A 77 15.43 -0.53 15.27
N GLU A 78 14.11 -0.40 15.40
CA GLU A 78 13.31 0.51 14.59
C GLU A 78 13.69 1.98 14.80
N GLU A 79 14.02 2.38 16.03
CA GLU A 79 14.51 3.73 16.30
C GLU A 79 15.82 4.02 15.55
N LYS A 80 16.78 3.08 15.58
CA LYS A 80 18.04 3.15 14.82
C LYS A 80 17.80 3.20 13.32
N MET A 81 16.89 2.39 12.81
CA MET A 81 16.47 2.44 11.41
C MET A 81 15.80 3.77 11.07
N GLY A 82 15.04 4.37 11.99
CA GLY A 82 14.44 5.69 11.83
C GLY A 82 15.47 6.79 11.57
N TYR A 83 16.54 6.84 12.37
CA TYR A 83 17.65 7.79 12.16
C TYR A 83 18.30 7.59 10.79
N LEU A 84 18.54 6.33 10.40
CA LEU A 84 19.11 6.00 9.09
C LEU A 84 18.14 6.30 7.95
N ARG A 85 16.83 6.12 8.12
CA ARG A 85 15.81 6.43 7.13
C ARG A 85 15.83 7.91 6.76
N HIS A 86 16.03 8.79 7.76
CA HIS A 86 16.21 10.22 7.51
C HIS A 86 17.51 10.52 6.75
N ALA A 87 18.61 9.84 7.09
CA ALA A 87 19.89 9.99 6.39
C ALA A 87 19.86 9.44 4.96
N PHE A 88 19.25 8.27 4.75
CA PHE A 88 19.04 7.64 3.45
C PHE A 88 18.11 8.46 2.56
N ARG A 89 17.07 9.07 3.12
CA ARG A 89 16.22 10.02 2.39
C ARG A 89 17.01 11.22 1.84
N SER A 90 18.11 11.63 2.49
CA SER A 90 19.01 12.66 1.93
C SER A 90 19.95 12.13 0.82
N LEU A 91 20.31 10.84 0.87
CA LEU A 91 21.17 10.17 -0.12
C LEU A 91 20.40 9.69 -1.37
N GLU A 92 19.12 9.34 -1.21
CA GLU A 92 18.20 8.87 -2.26
C GLU A 92 17.72 9.99 -3.20
N SER A 93 18.13 11.25 -2.96
CA SER A 93 17.88 12.44 -3.80
C SER A 93 18.41 12.37 -5.23
N ARG A 94 18.81 11.19 -5.74
CA ARG A 94 19.33 11.00 -7.09
C ARG A 94 18.50 10.09 -8.00
N GLU A 95 17.52 9.32 -7.51
CA GLU A 95 16.73 8.43 -8.39
C GLU A 95 15.22 8.33 -8.06
N THR A 96 14.73 8.86 -6.94
CA THR A 96 13.29 9.02 -6.74
C THR A 96 12.85 10.34 -7.36
N PRO A 97 11.76 10.37 -8.15
CA PRO A 97 11.18 11.63 -8.62
C PRO A 97 10.89 12.50 -7.39
N ASP A 98 11.54 13.66 -7.32
CA ASP A 98 11.19 14.69 -6.34
C ASP A 98 9.77 15.15 -6.67
N LEU A 99 8.81 14.74 -5.83
CA LEU A 99 7.40 15.09 -5.95
C LEU A 99 7.09 16.13 -4.85
N PRO A 100 7.50 17.40 -5.03
CA PRO A 100 7.32 18.43 -4.03
C PRO A 100 5.85 18.68 -3.70
N GLU A 101 4.92 18.26 -4.57
CA GLU A 101 3.49 18.31 -4.28
C GLU A 101 3.09 17.45 -3.08
N LEU A 102 3.86 16.41 -2.70
CA LEU A 102 3.50 15.53 -1.59
C LEU A 102 3.64 16.20 -0.22
N ASP A 103 4.59 17.12 -0.11
CA ASP A 103 4.82 17.91 1.10
C ASP A 103 3.97 19.19 1.13
N ASP A 104 3.20 19.47 0.06
CA ASP A 104 2.32 20.63 0.00
C ASP A 104 1.12 20.47 0.99
N PRO A 105 0.86 21.47 1.86
CA PRO A 105 -0.22 21.38 2.83
C PRO A 105 -1.62 21.14 2.22
N ALA A 106 -1.90 21.68 1.04
CA ALA A 106 -3.18 21.46 0.36
C ALA A 106 -3.25 20.02 -0.17
N PHE A 107 -2.15 19.44 -0.66
CA PHE A 107 -2.13 18.05 -1.07
C PHE A 107 -2.40 17.10 0.10
N VAL A 108 -1.70 17.25 1.22
CA VAL A 108 -1.89 16.44 2.43
C VAL A 108 -3.34 16.53 2.93
N LYS A 109 -3.88 17.75 2.96
CA LYS A 109 -5.27 18.00 3.39
C LYS A 109 -6.28 17.40 2.41
N GLY A 110 -6.01 17.51 1.10
CA GLY A 110 -6.80 16.90 0.03
C GLY A 110 -6.86 15.38 0.16
N GLN A 111 -5.73 14.72 0.43
CA GLN A 111 -5.69 13.28 0.68
C GLN A 111 -6.50 12.89 1.93
N GLY A 112 -6.39 13.67 3.01
CA GLY A 112 -7.19 13.47 4.22
C GLY A 112 -8.69 13.53 3.93
N TYR A 113 -9.15 14.58 3.24
CA TYR A 113 -10.56 14.69 2.83
C TYR A 113 -11.00 13.56 1.90
N TYR A 114 -10.16 13.16 0.94
CA TYR A 114 -10.46 12.06 0.03
C TYR A 114 -10.67 10.74 0.78
N LYS A 115 -9.77 10.40 1.72
CA LYS A 115 -9.89 9.20 2.57
C LYS A 115 -11.17 9.20 3.41
N LEU A 116 -11.62 10.37 3.84
CA LEU A 116 -12.87 10.56 4.58
C LEU A 116 -14.11 10.69 3.67
N LEU A 117 -13.96 10.45 2.35
CA LEU A 117 -15.03 10.56 1.35
C LEU A 117 -15.64 11.98 1.24
N MET A 118 -14.93 13.00 1.74
CA MET A 118 -15.31 14.40 1.68
C MET A 118 -14.89 15.01 0.33
N PHE A 119 -15.46 14.48 -0.76
CA PHE A 119 -15.02 14.77 -2.13
C PHE A 119 -15.10 16.26 -2.54
N PRO A 120 -16.11 17.06 -2.14
CA PRO A 120 -16.13 18.49 -2.45
C PRO A 120 -14.95 19.26 -1.83
N GLN A 121 -14.60 18.93 -0.58
CA GLN A 121 -13.48 19.53 0.13
C GLN A 121 -12.15 19.06 -0.46
N ALA A 122 -12.06 17.76 -0.78
CA ALA A 122 -10.89 17.18 -1.43
C ALA A 122 -10.64 17.85 -2.80
N SER A 123 -11.66 17.98 -3.65
CA SER A 123 -11.52 18.62 -4.96
C SER A 123 -11.05 20.07 -4.84
N ALA A 124 -11.59 20.83 -3.87
CA ALA A 124 -11.17 22.21 -3.65
C ALA A 124 -9.68 22.33 -3.24
N GLN A 125 -9.15 21.35 -2.49
CA GLN A 125 -7.72 21.30 -2.18
C GLN A 125 -6.89 20.91 -3.42
N PHE A 126 -7.27 19.85 -4.12
CA PHE A 126 -6.52 19.40 -5.29
C PHE A 126 -6.56 20.40 -6.46
N GLU A 127 -7.61 21.21 -6.59
CA GLU A 127 -7.65 22.35 -7.51
C GLU A 127 -6.56 23.39 -7.23
N GLN A 128 -6.17 23.59 -5.97
CA GLN A 128 -5.06 24.47 -5.61
C GLN A 128 -3.73 23.82 -5.99
N VAL A 129 -3.56 22.54 -5.66
CA VAL A 129 -2.35 21.78 -5.97
C VAL A 129 -2.10 21.75 -7.48
N VAL A 130 -3.09 21.46 -8.32
CA VAL A 130 -2.89 21.40 -9.78
C VAL A 130 -2.64 22.77 -10.43
N LYS A 131 -2.92 23.89 -9.74
CA LYS A 131 -2.53 25.23 -10.19
C LYS A 131 -1.05 25.51 -9.92
N GLN A 132 -0.55 25.02 -8.78
CA GLN A 132 0.85 25.19 -8.37
C GLN A 132 1.77 24.17 -9.05
N PHE A 133 1.33 22.92 -9.13
CA PHE A 133 2.04 21.79 -9.70
C PHE A 133 1.29 21.29 -10.95
N THR A 134 1.37 22.07 -12.03
CA THR A 134 0.61 21.82 -13.27
C THR A 134 0.92 20.47 -13.91
N ASP A 135 2.12 19.94 -13.69
CA ASP A 135 2.55 18.65 -14.23
C ASP A 135 2.32 17.47 -13.28
N SER A 136 1.79 17.71 -12.08
CA SER A 136 1.50 16.64 -11.12
C SER A 136 0.41 15.72 -11.66
N VAL A 137 0.84 14.54 -12.12
CA VAL A 137 -0.05 13.46 -12.56
C VAL A 137 -0.88 12.96 -11.38
N LEU A 138 -0.29 12.93 -10.19
CA LEU A 138 -0.93 12.42 -8.99
C LEU A 138 -2.04 13.34 -8.48
N ALA A 139 -1.77 14.65 -8.31
CA ALA A 139 -2.77 15.61 -7.88
C ALA A 139 -3.95 15.67 -8.86
N ARG A 140 -3.66 15.58 -10.17
CA ARG A 140 -4.66 15.54 -11.23
C ARG A 140 -5.49 14.24 -11.22
N THR A 141 -4.87 13.12 -10.85
CA THR A 141 -5.58 11.84 -10.65
C THR A 141 -6.57 11.95 -9.49
N TYR A 142 -6.14 12.47 -8.34
CA TYR A 142 -7.04 12.69 -7.20
C TYR A 142 -8.19 13.64 -7.56
N LEU A 143 -7.92 14.74 -8.26
CA LEU A 143 -8.96 15.67 -8.69
C LEU A 143 -9.98 15.01 -9.65
N GLY A 144 -9.50 14.23 -10.62
CA GLY A 144 -10.36 13.45 -11.51
C GLY A 144 -11.25 12.46 -10.76
N MET A 145 -10.70 11.76 -9.77
CA MET A 145 -11.47 10.82 -8.93
C MET A 145 -12.47 11.54 -8.02
N CYS A 146 -12.13 12.72 -7.47
CA CYS A 146 -13.11 13.54 -6.74
C CYS A 146 -14.31 13.88 -7.65
N HIS A 147 -14.06 14.35 -8.87
CA HIS A 147 -15.13 14.65 -9.81
C HIS A 147 -15.94 13.40 -10.20
N LEU A 148 -15.30 12.23 -10.32
CA LEU A 148 -16.00 10.97 -10.58
C LEU A 148 -16.98 10.63 -9.45
N HIS A 149 -16.53 10.69 -8.19
CA HIS A 149 -17.38 10.44 -7.03
C HIS A 149 -18.47 11.48 -6.83
N LEU A 150 -18.30 12.69 -7.36
CA LEU A 150 -19.32 13.74 -7.40
C LEU A 150 -20.22 13.66 -8.63
N GLU A 151 -20.11 12.60 -9.43
CA GLU A 151 -20.86 12.38 -10.68
C GLU A 151 -20.67 13.51 -11.73
N GLN A 152 -19.58 14.27 -11.61
CA GLN A 152 -19.18 15.32 -12.55
C GLN A 152 -18.36 14.70 -13.69
N PHE A 153 -18.99 13.77 -14.40
CA PHE A 153 -18.33 12.85 -15.34
C PHE A 153 -17.51 13.55 -16.43
N ASP A 154 -17.99 14.65 -16.98
CA ASP A 154 -17.28 15.37 -18.04
C ASP A 154 -16.02 16.08 -17.52
N LYS A 155 -16.02 16.53 -16.26
CA LYS A 155 -14.81 17.07 -15.61
C LYS A 155 -13.83 15.95 -15.29
N ALA A 156 -14.32 14.85 -14.72
CA ALA A 156 -13.51 13.69 -14.39
C ALA A 156 -12.77 13.16 -15.64
N ALA A 157 -13.51 12.94 -16.73
CA ALA A 157 -12.94 12.45 -17.99
C ALA A 157 -11.85 13.37 -18.55
N LYS A 158 -12.03 14.70 -18.50
CA LYS A 158 -11.00 15.66 -18.92
C LYS A 158 -9.70 15.49 -18.14
N HIS A 159 -9.78 15.37 -16.82
CA HIS A 159 -8.58 15.14 -15.99
C HIS A 159 -7.92 13.78 -16.31
N PHE A 160 -8.73 12.74 -16.48
CA PHE A 160 -8.24 11.39 -16.81
C PHE A 160 -7.52 11.30 -18.14
N TRP A 161 -7.98 11.99 -19.18
CA TRP A 161 -7.26 12.04 -20.45
C TRP A 161 -5.88 12.71 -20.32
N ILE A 162 -5.80 13.83 -19.60
CA ILE A 162 -4.52 14.50 -19.33
C ILE A 162 -3.58 13.59 -18.53
N VAL A 163 -4.12 12.82 -17.58
CA VAL A 163 -3.33 11.83 -16.84
C VAL A 163 -2.79 10.74 -17.78
N LEU A 164 -3.62 10.19 -18.68
CA LEU A 164 -3.20 9.15 -19.62
C LEU A 164 -2.12 9.59 -20.62
N GLU A 165 -2.09 10.87 -20.99
CA GLU A 165 -1.04 11.45 -21.84
C GLU A 165 0.33 11.42 -21.16
N LYS A 166 0.36 11.57 -19.83
CA LYS A 166 1.59 11.64 -19.02
C LYS A 166 1.90 10.36 -18.26
N ALA A 167 0.96 9.42 -18.17
CA ALA A 167 1.10 8.21 -17.37
C ALA A 167 2.05 7.20 -18.02
N ALA A 168 3.26 7.10 -17.46
CA ALA A 168 4.23 6.04 -17.78
C ALA A 168 3.92 4.70 -17.06
N ASN A 169 3.19 4.75 -15.93
CA ASN A 169 2.91 3.58 -15.10
C ASN A 169 1.68 2.79 -15.59
N LYS A 170 1.89 1.51 -15.90
CA LYS A 170 0.84 0.54 -16.31
C LYS A 170 -0.32 0.43 -15.33
N ARG A 171 -0.04 0.40 -14.02
CA ARG A 171 -1.06 0.34 -12.95
C ARG A 171 -1.92 1.59 -12.94
N LEU A 172 -1.32 2.78 -13.04
CA LEU A 172 -2.05 4.03 -13.15
C LEU A 172 -2.94 4.04 -14.40
N ARG A 173 -2.41 3.64 -15.57
CA ARG A 173 -3.20 3.53 -16.79
C ARG A 173 -4.41 2.61 -16.60
N SER A 174 -4.23 1.48 -15.92
CA SER A 174 -5.34 0.57 -15.59
C SER A 174 -6.43 1.24 -14.76
N ILE A 175 -6.05 1.92 -13.67
CA ILE A 175 -6.99 2.65 -12.81
C ILE A 175 -7.77 3.71 -13.61
N ILE A 176 -7.09 4.47 -14.47
CA ILE A 176 -7.74 5.54 -15.23
C ILE A 176 -8.67 4.99 -16.31
N TYR A 177 -8.27 3.92 -17.03
CA TYR A 177 -9.17 3.25 -17.96
C TYR A 177 -10.38 2.64 -17.24
N ASN A 178 -10.20 2.07 -16.05
CA ASN A 178 -11.31 1.56 -15.25
C ASN A 178 -12.29 2.68 -14.88
N ALA A 179 -11.77 3.83 -14.43
CA ALA A 179 -12.57 5.01 -14.12
C ALA A 179 -13.36 5.53 -15.34
N LEU A 180 -12.73 5.60 -16.52
CA LEU A 180 -13.42 5.96 -17.77
C LEU A 180 -14.51 4.95 -18.16
N GLY A 181 -14.25 3.65 -17.96
CA GLY A 181 -15.26 2.61 -18.16
C GLY A 181 -16.48 2.80 -17.26
N CYS A 182 -16.27 3.14 -15.99
CA CYS A 182 -17.35 3.43 -15.05
C CYS A 182 -18.17 4.66 -15.49
N ILE A 183 -17.51 5.71 -15.99
CA ILE A 183 -18.20 6.89 -16.54
C ILE A 183 -19.14 6.49 -17.69
N GLU A 184 -18.66 5.72 -18.66
CA GLU A 184 -19.48 5.30 -19.80
C GLU A 184 -20.63 4.37 -19.38
N ALA A 185 -20.40 3.49 -18.39
CA ALA A 185 -21.45 2.64 -17.84
C ALA A 185 -22.55 3.46 -17.15
N HIS A 186 -22.19 4.50 -16.38
CA HIS A 186 -23.17 5.43 -15.80
C HIS A 186 -23.97 6.19 -16.87
N LYS A 187 -23.36 6.48 -18.02
CA LYS A 187 -24.04 7.10 -19.18
C LYS A 187 -24.91 6.09 -19.97
N GLY A 188 -24.93 4.81 -19.59
CA GLY A 188 -25.65 3.74 -20.29
C GLY A 188 -24.95 3.26 -21.57
N VAL A 189 -23.73 3.71 -21.84
CA VAL A 189 -22.96 3.36 -23.04
C VAL A 189 -22.12 2.10 -22.76
N PHE A 190 -22.79 0.99 -22.47
CA PHE A 190 -22.15 -0.24 -21.99
C PHE A 190 -21.14 -0.85 -22.96
N ALA A 191 -21.32 -0.69 -24.27
CA ALA A 191 -20.35 -1.17 -25.26
C ALA A 191 -18.98 -0.51 -25.05
N LYS A 192 -18.96 0.81 -24.91
CA LYS A 192 -17.74 1.60 -24.69
C LYS A 192 -17.16 1.38 -23.30
N ALA A 193 -18.01 1.22 -22.28
CA ALA A 193 -17.57 0.83 -20.94
C ALA A 193 -16.76 -0.48 -20.97
N LYS A 194 -17.27 -1.50 -21.67
CA LYS A 194 -16.58 -2.79 -21.83
C LYS A 194 -15.24 -2.67 -22.55
N GLU A 195 -15.12 -1.79 -23.54
CA GLU A 195 -13.83 -1.51 -24.19
C GLU A 195 -12.81 -0.94 -23.19
N TYR A 196 -13.22 0.04 -22.39
CA TYR A 196 -12.34 0.63 -21.39
C TYR A 196 -11.92 -0.35 -20.29
N PHE A 197 -12.83 -1.19 -19.79
CA PHE A 197 -12.44 -2.19 -18.80
C PHE A 197 -11.47 -3.25 -19.38
N LYS A 198 -11.60 -3.61 -20.67
CA LYS A 198 -10.61 -4.46 -21.34
C LYS A 198 -9.25 -3.79 -21.43
N LEU A 199 -9.21 -2.49 -21.76
CA LEU A 199 -7.97 -1.70 -21.77
C LEU A 199 -7.35 -1.60 -20.38
N ALA A 200 -8.17 -1.46 -19.34
CA ALA A 200 -7.74 -1.44 -17.95
C ALA A 200 -7.10 -2.77 -17.56
N HIS A 201 -7.80 -3.89 -17.80
CA HIS A 201 -7.28 -5.23 -17.52
C HIS A 201 -5.99 -5.53 -18.32
N HIS A 202 -5.93 -5.12 -19.59
CA HIS A 202 -4.71 -5.28 -20.38
C HIS A 202 -3.53 -4.46 -19.84
N SER A 203 -3.81 -3.26 -19.30
CA SER A 203 -2.78 -2.39 -18.73
C SER A 203 -2.18 -2.99 -17.45
N ASP A 204 -3.03 -3.50 -16.55
CA ASP A 204 -2.60 -4.21 -15.35
C ASP A 204 -3.58 -5.35 -15.00
N PRO A 205 -3.25 -6.60 -15.38
CA PRO A 205 -4.09 -7.76 -15.10
C PRO A 205 -4.18 -8.14 -13.61
N SER A 206 -3.33 -7.57 -12.75
CA SER A 206 -3.32 -7.89 -11.32
C SER A 206 -4.44 -7.21 -10.54
N LEU A 207 -5.03 -6.16 -11.13
CA LEU A 207 -6.15 -5.44 -10.53
C LEU A 207 -7.47 -6.19 -10.81
N PRO A 208 -8.26 -6.54 -9.76
CA PRO A 208 -9.51 -7.28 -9.93
C PRO A 208 -10.67 -6.42 -10.44
N GLU A 209 -10.64 -5.10 -10.23
CA GLU A 209 -11.77 -4.21 -10.48
C GLU A 209 -12.23 -4.16 -11.95
N PRO A 210 -11.33 -4.11 -12.95
CA PRO A 210 -11.73 -4.11 -14.36
C PRO A 210 -12.57 -5.34 -14.76
N LEU A 211 -12.21 -6.54 -14.26
CA LEU A 211 -12.96 -7.77 -14.55
C LEU A 211 -14.32 -7.76 -13.84
N ALA A 212 -14.35 -7.36 -12.57
CA ALA A 212 -15.61 -7.23 -11.82
C ALA A 212 -16.58 -6.25 -12.52
N ASN A 213 -16.07 -5.14 -13.05
CA ASN A 213 -16.89 -4.16 -13.77
C ASN A 213 -17.36 -4.63 -15.15
N LEU A 214 -16.56 -5.46 -15.84
CA LEU A 214 -16.99 -6.13 -17.07
C LEU A 214 -18.18 -7.04 -16.82
N GLU A 215 -18.10 -7.86 -15.76
CA GLU A 215 -19.18 -8.74 -15.33
C GLU A 215 -20.42 -7.95 -14.94
N ALA A 216 -20.25 -6.84 -14.20
CA ALA A 216 -21.34 -5.94 -13.82
C ALA A 216 -22.11 -5.40 -15.04
N CYS A 217 -21.39 -4.97 -16.07
CA CYS A 217 -21.97 -4.51 -17.33
C CYS A 217 -22.57 -5.62 -18.20
N ALA A 218 -22.20 -6.89 -17.98
CA ALA A 218 -22.80 -8.03 -18.67
C ALA A 218 -24.12 -8.46 -18.01
N ASN A 219 -24.16 -8.41 -16.69
CA ASN A 219 -25.28 -8.92 -15.89
C ASN A 219 -26.29 -7.84 -15.47
N SER A 220 -26.10 -6.59 -15.90
CA SER A 220 -26.89 -5.43 -15.46
C SER A 220 -26.89 -5.25 -13.93
N THR A 221 -25.86 -5.74 -13.24
CA THR A 221 -25.72 -5.55 -11.79
C THR A 221 -25.08 -4.18 -11.55
N GLY A 222 -25.84 -3.25 -11.00
CA GLY A 222 -25.50 -1.82 -11.00
C GLY A 222 -24.34 -1.37 -10.09
N LYS A 223 -23.57 -2.28 -9.48
CA LYS A 223 -22.48 -1.89 -8.57
C LYS A 223 -21.14 -1.90 -9.29
N LEU A 224 -20.68 -0.71 -9.66
CA LEU A 224 -19.36 -0.49 -10.25
C LEU A 224 -18.32 -0.19 -9.16
N HIS A 225 -17.09 -0.63 -9.40
CA HIS A 225 -15.94 -0.45 -8.51
C HIS A 225 -14.91 0.46 -9.18
N TYR A 226 -14.71 1.67 -8.67
CA TYR A 226 -13.83 2.64 -9.31
C TYR A 226 -12.33 2.31 -9.17
N GLY A 227 -11.96 1.50 -8.17
CA GLY A 227 -10.58 1.06 -7.94
C GLY A 227 -10.25 0.96 -6.45
N PRO A 228 -9.04 0.47 -6.12
CA PRO A 228 -8.55 0.50 -4.75
C PRO A 228 -8.22 1.95 -4.33
N GLU A 229 -7.95 2.15 -3.05
CA GLU A 229 -7.47 3.43 -2.56
C GLU A 229 -6.21 3.87 -3.34
N LEU A 230 -6.21 5.12 -3.83
CA LEU A 230 -5.10 5.72 -4.58
C LEU A 230 -3.79 5.79 -3.78
N THR A 231 -3.83 5.47 -2.49
CA THR A 231 -2.67 5.36 -1.59
C THR A 231 -1.62 4.37 -2.10
N SER A 232 -1.99 3.40 -2.95
CA SER A 232 -1.06 2.44 -3.55
C SER A 232 -0.29 2.95 -4.79
N LEU A 233 -0.49 4.22 -5.18
CA LEU A 233 0.21 4.87 -6.30
C LEU A 233 1.43 5.70 -5.88
N LEU A 234 1.63 5.85 -4.57
CA LEU A 234 2.81 6.43 -3.92
C LEU A 234 3.80 5.32 -3.56
#